data_AF-A0A7J4VVA9-F1
#
_entry.id   AF-A0A7J4VVA9-F1
#
_cell.length_a   1.000
_cell.length_b   1.000
_cell.length_c   1.000
_cell.angle_alpha   90.00
_cell.angle_beta   90.00
_cell.angle_gamma   90.00
#
_symmetry.space_group_name_H-M   'P 1'
#
loop_
_entity.id
_entity.type
_entity.pdbx_description
1 polymer ?
#
loop_
_entity_poly.entity_id
_entity_poly.type
_entity_poly.pdbx_seq_one_letter_code
_entity_poly.pdbx_strand_id
1 'polypeptide(L)'
;MTERFDIRHIDLAIADADAGTPGGRALSVFWWKDLPLGTRASLQEELPFGISLLRQLTAEYAARQLEARAVMLGAPLRATYEGWAKPAISLASALEAENLIESLDEFATASSVAADDISVVICTRDRGPALAECLRSVVAQRGTPGEIIVVDNSRDCNARSVCTEFPDIRYVHEPRAGLSRARNAGIRASRLNIISFTDDDVEVHPGWTAEIARAFAGRDVEAMTGLVLPARLDTGAQCYFEFAMGGFGTSFIPRTFGRQFFEETRPHGAHVWKIGAGANMAFRRSVFERLGLFDERLGAGAAGCSEDSELWYRLLATGGECLYEPRAVVFHHHRSDWPGLKRQMKAYMKGHVAALIVQYDNFGDRGNIVRVWTQLPIHFARTFLKTLIKGSPGRLGILAAEIKGWLAGLQFFLRFGWRKQQVPMRAATAIAKETAR
;
A
#
# COMPACT_ATOMS: atom_id res chain seq x y z
N MET A 1 14.08 -12.44 25.63
CA MET A 1 12.66 -12.01 25.75
C MET A 1 12.16 -11.70 24.37
N THR A 2 11.12 -12.38 23.92
CA THR A 2 10.51 -12.18 22.60
C THR A 2 9.85 -10.80 22.56
N GLU A 3 10.26 -9.95 21.63
CA GLU A 3 9.60 -8.66 21.35
C GLU A 3 8.23 -8.95 20.69
N ARG A 4 7.19 -9.10 21.52
CA ARG A 4 5.79 -9.21 21.09
C ARG A 4 5.06 -7.93 21.46
N PHE A 5 4.16 -7.50 20.58
CA PHE A 5 3.21 -6.42 20.83
C PHE A 5 1.79 -6.93 20.54
N ASP A 6 0.86 -6.74 21.47
CA ASP A 6 -0.54 -6.96 21.18
C ASP A 6 -1.09 -5.79 20.35
N ILE A 7 -1.98 -6.06 19.39
CA ILE A 7 -2.63 -4.99 18.61
C ILE A 7 -3.96 -4.66 19.26
N ARG A 8 -4.15 -3.39 19.62
CA ARG A 8 -5.36 -2.89 20.28
C ARG A 8 -6.07 -1.92 19.34
N HIS A 9 -7.38 -2.01 19.24
CA HIS A 9 -8.20 -1.06 18.50
C HIS A 9 -9.00 -0.24 19.51
N ILE A 10 -8.78 1.07 19.53
CA ILE A 10 -9.37 2.00 20.49
C ILE A 10 -10.23 3.00 19.72
N ASP A 11 -11.54 2.99 19.94
CA ASP A 11 -12.45 3.98 19.36
C ASP A 11 -12.59 5.20 20.30
N LEU A 12 -11.95 6.30 19.92
CA LEU A 12 -11.91 7.55 20.68
C LEU A 12 -13.27 8.26 20.78
N ALA A 13 -14.29 7.80 20.05
CA ALA A 13 -15.66 8.29 20.21
C ALA A 13 -16.33 7.76 21.50
N ILE A 14 -15.76 6.74 22.15
CA ILE A 14 -16.31 6.10 23.36
C ILE A 14 -15.63 6.67 24.60
N ALA A 15 -16.43 7.10 25.59
CA ALA A 15 -15.95 7.84 26.77
C ALA A 15 -14.97 7.07 27.69
N ASP A 16 -14.89 5.74 27.57
CA ASP A 16 -13.95 4.85 28.28
C ASP A 16 -13.31 3.82 27.32
N ALA A 17 -12.90 4.27 26.14
CA ALA A 17 -12.43 3.43 25.04
C ALA A 17 -11.29 2.46 25.41
N ASP A 18 -10.55 2.73 26.49
CA ASP A 18 -9.41 1.92 26.95
C ASP A 18 -9.60 1.27 28.33
N ALA A 19 -10.85 0.90 28.69
CA ALA A 19 -11.18 0.33 30.01
C ALA A 19 -10.61 -1.08 30.32
N GLY A 20 -9.72 -1.63 29.48
CA GLY A 20 -9.13 -2.97 29.64
C GLY A 20 -7.65 -2.95 30.02
N THR A 21 -7.20 -3.95 30.79
CA THR A 21 -5.80 -4.16 31.17
C THR A 21 -5.14 -5.18 30.23
N PRO A 22 -4.21 -4.78 29.34
CA PRO A 22 -3.36 -5.75 28.64
C PRO A 22 -2.23 -6.21 29.55
N GLY A 23 -1.86 -7.49 29.46
CA GLY A 23 -0.74 -8.06 30.21
C GLY A 23 0.65 -7.71 29.66
N GLY A 24 0.78 -6.78 28.69
CA GLY A 24 2.05 -6.52 27.99
C GLY A 24 2.08 -5.27 27.09
N ARG A 25 3.13 -5.18 26.26
CA ARG A 25 3.34 -4.08 25.28
C ARG A 25 2.28 -4.13 24.19
N ALA A 26 1.88 -2.96 23.66
CA ALA A 26 0.83 -2.90 22.65
C ALA A 26 1.08 -1.86 21.55
N LEU A 27 0.64 -2.17 20.34
CA LEU A 27 0.42 -1.20 19.27
C LEU A 27 -1.07 -0.85 19.25
N SER A 28 -1.41 0.34 19.73
CA SER A 28 -2.78 0.83 19.73
C SER A 28 -3.08 1.55 18.43
N VAL A 29 -4.10 1.10 17.70
CA VAL A 29 -4.69 1.77 16.54
C VAL A 29 -5.89 2.57 17.03
N PHE A 30 -5.85 3.88 16.83
CA PHE A 30 -6.93 4.78 17.23
C PHE A 30 -7.89 5.00 16.08
N TRP A 31 -9.18 4.95 16.42
CA TRP A 31 -10.30 5.14 15.52
C TRP A 31 -11.20 6.25 16.04
N TRP A 32 -11.97 6.85 15.15
CA TRP A 32 -13.19 7.56 15.48
C TRP A 32 -14.30 6.91 14.68
N LYS A 33 -15.10 6.06 15.31
CA LYS A 33 -15.99 5.11 14.61
C LYS A 33 -15.19 4.28 13.59
N ASP A 34 -15.48 4.39 12.29
CA ASP A 34 -14.77 3.71 11.19
C ASP A 34 -13.57 4.49 10.62
N LEU A 35 -13.30 5.71 11.10
CA LEU A 35 -12.19 6.53 10.60
C LEU A 35 -10.89 6.17 11.34
N PRO A 36 -9.87 5.62 10.65
CA PRO A 36 -8.57 5.39 11.27
C PRO A 36 -7.87 6.74 11.49
N LEU A 37 -7.42 6.98 12.71
CA LEU A 37 -6.85 8.26 13.15
C LEU A 37 -5.33 8.22 13.36
N GLY A 38 -4.81 7.12 13.89
CA GLY A 38 -3.40 7.04 14.23
C GLY A 38 -3.00 5.71 14.86
N THR A 39 -1.71 5.55 15.10
CA THR A 39 -1.15 4.43 15.86
C THR A 39 -0.17 4.92 16.91
N ARG A 40 -0.09 4.23 18.05
CA ARG A 40 0.93 4.43 19.08
C ARG A 40 1.40 3.09 19.65
N ALA A 41 2.70 2.86 19.58
CA ALA A 41 3.33 1.77 20.32
C ALA A 41 3.56 2.22 21.78
N SER A 42 3.20 1.38 22.73
CA SER A 42 3.28 1.66 24.16
C SER A 42 3.82 0.47 24.94
N LEU A 43 4.59 0.78 25.97
CA LEU A 43 5.03 -0.19 26.97
C LEU A 43 3.89 -0.52 27.94
N GLN A 44 4.07 -1.58 28.73
CA GLN A 44 3.04 -2.04 29.66
C GLN A 44 2.71 -0.97 30.72
N GLU A 45 3.71 -0.20 31.15
CA GLU A 45 3.55 0.83 32.18
C GLU A 45 2.80 2.07 31.68
N GLU A 46 2.65 2.23 30.37
CA GLU A 46 1.89 3.32 29.75
C GLU A 46 0.40 2.98 29.58
N LEU A 47 -0.04 1.78 29.96
CA LEU A 47 -1.38 1.25 29.72
C LEU A 47 -2.12 0.93 31.04
N PRO A 48 -3.46 1.10 31.10
CA PRO A 48 -4.31 1.71 30.07
C PRO A 48 -4.09 3.23 29.98
N PHE A 49 -4.49 3.82 28.85
CA PHE A 49 -4.40 5.26 28.68
C PHE A 49 -5.39 6.01 29.57
N GLY A 50 -4.91 7.00 30.32
CA GLY A 50 -5.79 7.89 31.08
C GLY A 50 -6.64 8.78 30.19
N ILE A 51 -7.82 9.18 30.68
CA ILE A 51 -8.81 10.00 29.95
C ILE A 51 -8.18 11.29 29.39
N SER A 52 -7.29 11.95 30.14
CA SER A 52 -6.62 13.18 29.67
C SER A 52 -5.78 12.96 28.42
N LEU A 53 -5.05 11.84 28.34
CA LEU A 53 -4.26 11.49 27.17
C LEU A 53 -5.15 11.14 25.98
N LEU A 54 -6.22 10.36 26.21
CA LEU A 54 -7.19 10.04 25.16
C LEU A 54 -7.81 11.32 24.56
N ARG A 55 -8.22 12.28 25.40
CA ARG A 55 -8.74 13.59 24.94
C ARG A 55 -7.71 14.39 24.14
N GLN A 56 -6.44 14.39 24.57
CA GLN A 56 -5.38 15.05 23.82
C GLN A 56 -5.19 14.41 22.44
N LEU A 57 -5.14 13.08 22.37
CA LEU A 57 -5.02 12.35 21.11
C LEU A 57 -6.22 12.61 20.19
N THR A 58 -7.43 12.61 20.74
CA THR A 58 -8.65 12.97 20.00
C THR A 58 -8.50 14.36 19.37
N ALA A 59 -8.10 15.38 20.13
CA ALA A 59 -7.93 16.73 19.62
C ALA A 59 -6.83 16.82 18.53
N GLU A 60 -5.68 16.17 18.75
CA GLU A 60 -4.59 16.13 17.76
C GLU A 60 -5.04 15.48 16.45
N TYR A 61 -5.68 14.31 16.54
CA TYR A 61 -6.14 13.59 15.36
C TYR A 61 -7.30 14.32 14.65
N ALA A 62 -8.21 14.95 15.40
CA ALA A 62 -9.26 15.79 14.84
C ALA A 62 -8.69 16.91 13.96
N ALA A 63 -7.73 17.67 14.49
CA ALA A 63 -7.09 18.75 13.78
C ALA A 63 -6.41 18.26 12.48
N ARG A 64 -5.73 17.11 12.53
CA ARG A 64 -5.07 16.51 11.34
C ARG A 64 -6.07 16.01 10.30
N GLN A 65 -7.19 15.42 10.71
CA GLN A 65 -8.22 14.99 9.77
C GLN A 65 -8.90 16.18 9.09
N LEU A 66 -9.19 17.23 9.86
CA LEU A 66 -9.76 18.47 9.33
C LEU A 66 -8.84 19.09 8.26
N GLU A 67 -7.57 19.28 8.59
CA GLU A 67 -6.54 19.77 7.66
C GLU A 67 -6.50 18.93 6.36
N ALA A 68 -6.60 17.61 6.49
CA ALA A 68 -6.40 16.73 5.35
C ALA A 68 -7.66 16.42 4.52
N ARG A 69 -8.87 16.73 5.02
CA ARG A 69 -10.14 16.37 4.38
C ARG A 69 -11.04 17.57 4.05
N ALA A 70 -10.87 18.71 4.70
CA ALA A 70 -11.64 19.91 4.39
C ALA A 70 -11.20 20.50 3.04
N VAL A 71 -12.11 20.51 2.06
CA VAL A 71 -11.83 21.07 0.71
C VAL A 71 -11.43 22.54 0.79
N MET A 72 -12.07 23.31 1.69
CA MET A 72 -11.73 24.71 1.97
C MET A 72 -10.29 24.90 2.45
N LEU A 73 -9.64 23.84 2.96
CA LEU A 73 -8.25 23.81 3.42
C LEU A 73 -7.27 23.22 2.40
N GLY A 74 -7.71 23.00 1.15
CA GLY A 74 -6.87 22.47 0.08
C GLY A 74 -6.72 20.96 0.07
N ALA A 75 -7.68 20.22 0.66
CA ALA A 75 -7.71 18.76 0.69
C ALA A 75 -8.17 18.10 -0.63
N PRO A 76 -7.74 16.85 -0.92
CA PRO A 76 -6.73 16.09 -0.20
C PRO A 76 -5.33 16.68 -0.42
N LEU A 77 -4.45 16.48 0.56
CA LEU A 77 -3.13 17.10 0.55
C LEU A 77 -2.26 16.55 -0.58
N ARG A 78 -1.46 17.40 -1.21
CA ARG A 78 -0.50 16.94 -2.23
C ARG A 78 0.72 16.32 -1.56
N ALA A 79 1.26 15.26 -2.15
CA ALA A 79 2.50 14.65 -1.69
C ALA A 79 3.73 15.52 -2.04
N THR A 80 4.62 15.75 -1.06
CA THR A 80 5.97 16.33 -1.28
C THR A 80 6.94 15.31 -1.84
N TYR A 81 8.14 15.72 -2.28
CA TYR A 81 9.28 14.84 -2.57
C TYR A 81 9.52 13.71 -1.55
N GLU A 82 9.37 14.00 -0.26
CA GLU A 82 9.56 13.00 0.78
C GLU A 82 8.39 12.01 0.90
N GLY A 83 7.34 12.23 0.10
CA GLY A 83 6.08 11.50 0.11
C GLY A 83 5.13 12.00 1.18
N TRP A 84 5.44 13.12 1.86
CA TRP A 84 4.70 13.61 3.02
C TRP A 84 3.55 14.50 2.55
N ALA A 85 2.51 14.63 3.36
CA ALA A 85 1.42 15.54 3.04
C ALA A 85 1.92 16.99 3.16
N LYS A 86 1.71 17.79 2.11
CA LYS A 86 1.96 19.24 2.13
C LYS A 86 0.65 19.97 2.40
N PRO A 87 0.44 20.54 3.60
CA PRO A 87 -0.74 21.34 3.85
C PRO A 87 -0.68 22.65 3.06
N ALA A 88 -1.85 23.12 2.64
CA ALA A 88 -2.06 24.42 2.00
C ALA A 88 -3.14 25.20 2.76
N ILE A 89 -3.00 25.28 4.09
CA ILE A 89 -3.96 26.02 4.93
C ILE A 89 -3.59 27.51 4.94
N SER A 90 -4.57 28.38 4.73
CA SER A 90 -4.44 29.81 5.06
C SER A 90 -4.84 30.06 6.51
N LEU A 91 -4.21 31.03 7.18
CA LEU A 91 -4.55 31.40 8.56
C LEU A 91 -6.03 31.78 8.72
N ALA A 92 -6.62 32.44 7.71
CA ALA A 92 -8.05 32.76 7.69
C ALA A 92 -8.91 31.50 7.74
N SER A 93 -8.59 30.50 6.92
CA SER A 93 -9.34 29.24 6.87
C SER A 93 -9.19 28.39 8.13
N ALA A 94 -8.07 28.52 8.86
CA ALA A 94 -7.89 27.88 10.16
C ALA A 94 -8.71 28.55 11.27
N LEU A 95 -8.94 29.87 11.19
CA LEU A 95 -9.75 30.62 12.16
C LEU A 95 -11.25 30.38 11.99
N GLU A 96 -11.70 30.07 10.77
CA GLU A 96 -13.09 29.70 10.46
C GLU A 96 -13.43 28.24 10.81
N ALA A 97 -12.42 27.43 11.15
CA ALA A 97 -12.61 26.04 11.54
C ALA A 97 -13.15 25.93 12.96
N GLU A 98 -14.47 26.05 13.10
CA GLU A 98 -15.20 25.73 14.32
C GLU A 98 -15.62 24.23 14.35
N ASN A 99 -15.95 23.70 15.52
CA ASN A 99 -16.55 22.36 15.71
C ASN A 99 -15.74 21.14 15.18
N LEU A 100 -14.53 20.95 15.70
CA LEU A 100 -13.65 19.80 15.38
C LEU A 100 -14.32 18.42 15.53
N ILE A 101 -15.14 18.23 16.57
CA ILE A 101 -15.80 16.94 16.84
C ILE A 101 -16.90 16.67 15.82
N GLU A 102 -17.69 17.67 15.45
CA GLU A 102 -18.72 17.55 14.41
C GLU A 102 -18.07 17.20 13.06
N SER A 103 -16.95 17.86 12.72
CA SER A 103 -16.17 17.53 11.52
C SER A 103 -15.65 16.08 11.54
N LEU A 104 -15.19 15.58 12.68
CA LEU A 104 -14.78 14.18 12.82
C LEU A 104 -15.96 13.22 12.62
N ASP A 105 -17.14 13.55 13.16
CA ASP A 105 -18.35 12.75 12.96
C ASP A 105 -18.76 12.69 11.49
N GLU A 106 -18.67 13.80 10.77
CA GLU A 106 -18.89 13.84 9.33
C GLU A 106 -17.88 12.97 8.58
N PHE A 107 -16.57 13.14 8.83
CA PHE A 107 -15.52 12.34 8.17
C PHE A 107 -15.58 10.85 8.50
N ALA A 108 -16.09 10.51 9.69
CA ALA A 108 -16.24 9.14 10.13
C ALA A 108 -17.53 8.47 9.70
N THR A 109 -18.42 9.19 9.01
CA THR A 109 -19.64 8.61 8.45
C THR A 109 -19.28 7.49 7.50
N ALA A 110 -19.61 6.25 7.87
CA ALA A 110 -19.30 5.06 7.08
C ALA A 110 -19.88 5.19 5.67
N SER A 111 -19.07 4.88 4.66
CA SER A 111 -19.58 4.80 3.29
C SER A 111 -20.62 3.69 3.17
N SER A 112 -21.81 4.03 2.68
CA SER A 112 -22.83 3.08 2.21
C SER A 112 -22.87 3.00 0.67
N VAL A 113 -21.89 3.61 0.00
CA VAL A 113 -21.80 3.62 -1.46
C VAL A 113 -21.71 2.18 -1.96
N ALA A 114 -22.57 1.83 -2.91
CA ALA A 114 -22.54 0.53 -3.55
C ALA A 114 -21.17 0.29 -4.21
N ALA A 115 -20.65 -0.92 -4.06
CA ALA A 115 -19.36 -1.36 -4.59
C ALA A 115 -19.54 -2.34 -5.77
N ASP A 116 -20.71 -2.32 -6.41
CA ASP A 116 -21.11 -3.19 -7.52
C ASP A 116 -20.28 -2.99 -8.80
N ASP A 117 -19.56 -1.87 -8.92
CA ASP A 117 -18.62 -1.59 -10.02
C ASP A 117 -17.16 -1.96 -9.69
N ILE A 118 -16.91 -2.68 -8.59
CA ILE A 118 -15.59 -3.12 -8.15
C ILE A 118 -15.39 -4.62 -8.39
N SER A 119 -14.39 -4.97 -9.20
CA SER A 119 -13.82 -6.31 -9.27
C SER A 119 -12.67 -6.44 -8.28
N VAL A 120 -12.83 -7.28 -7.25
CA VAL A 120 -11.75 -7.58 -6.29
C VAL A 120 -10.93 -8.76 -6.81
N VAL A 121 -9.64 -8.57 -7.04
CA VAL A 121 -8.71 -9.59 -7.54
C VAL A 121 -7.75 -10.01 -6.42
N ILE A 122 -7.76 -11.31 -6.09
CA ILE A 122 -6.88 -11.93 -5.10
C ILE A 122 -5.99 -12.93 -5.82
N CYS A 123 -4.67 -12.72 -5.76
CA CYS A 123 -3.70 -13.63 -6.37
C CYS A 123 -3.12 -14.54 -5.29
N THR A 124 -3.16 -15.84 -5.52
CA THR A 124 -2.66 -16.82 -4.56
C THR A 124 -1.79 -17.87 -5.21
N ARG A 125 -0.90 -18.47 -4.41
CA ARG A 125 -0.07 -19.60 -4.84
C ARG A 125 0.36 -20.40 -3.62
N ASP A 126 -0.08 -21.64 -3.55
CA ASP A 126 0.36 -22.60 -2.53
C ASP A 126 0.08 -22.10 -1.09
N ARG A 127 -1.01 -21.34 -0.89
CA ARG A 127 -1.36 -20.64 0.37
C ARG A 127 -2.84 -20.73 0.74
N GLY A 128 -3.44 -21.91 0.60
CA GLY A 128 -4.86 -22.17 0.86
C GLY A 128 -5.41 -21.61 2.20
N PRO A 129 -4.75 -21.85 3.36
CA PRO A 129 -5.25 -21.32 4.64
C PRO A 129 -5.30 -19.80 4.72
N ALA A 130 -4.27 -19.10 4.22
CA ALA A 130 -4.23 -17.63 4.21
C ALA A 130 -5.30 -17.08 3.27
N LEU A 131 -5.46 -17.69 2.08
CA LEU A 131 -6.53 -17.35 1.15
C LEU A 131 -7.92 -17.47 1.80
N ALA A 132 -8.17 -18.53 2.58
CA ALA A 132 -9.45 -18.70 3.27
C ALA A 132 -9.70 -17.59 4.31
N GLU A 133 -8.67 -17.13 5.01
CA GLU A 133 -8.76 -15.99 5.94
C GLU A 133 -9.06 -14.69 5.19
N CYS A 134 -8.34 -14.42 4.10
CA CYS A 134 -8.58 -13.28 3.23
C CYS A 134 -10.01 -13.28 2.68
N LEU A 135 -10.47 -14.39 2.08
CA LEU A 135 -11.82 -14.51 1.53
C LEU A 135 -12.90 -14.27 2.57
N ARG A 136 -12.76 -14.78 3.80
CA ARG A 136 -13.70 -14.51 4.91
C ARG A 136 -13.90 -13.01 5.15
N SER A 137 -12.82 -12.22 5.09
CA SER A 137 -12.91 -10.76 5.26
C SER A 137 -13.50 -10.03 4.03
N VAL A 138 -13.25 -10.54 2.83
CA VAL A 138 -13.74 -9.95 1.56
C VAL A 138 -15.23 -10.23 1.34
N VAL A 139 -15.72 -11.43 1.67
CA VAL A 139 -17.17 -11.73 1.56
C VAL A 139 -18.00 -11.01 2.62
N ALA A 140 -17.38 -10.60 3.74
CA ALA A 140 -18.02 -9.89 4.85
C ALA A 140 -18.08 -8.36 4.66
N GLN A 141 -17.78 -7.85 3.47
CA GLN A 141 -17.78 -6.41 3.19
C GLN A 141 -19.19 -5.81 3.27
N ARG A 142 -19.32 -4.67 3.94
CA ARG A 142 -20.58 -3.91 4.05
C ARG A 142 -21.06 -3.37 2.71
N GLY A 143 -20.13 -2.94 1.86
CA GLY A 143 -20.40 -2.67 0.44
C GLY A 143 -19.98 -3.87 -0.39
N THR A 144 -20.89 -4.79 -0.68
CA THR A 144 -20.53 -6.00 -1.43
C THR A 144 -19.91 -5.64 -2.78
N PRO A 145 -18.70 -6.15 -3.11
CA PRO A 145 -18.10 -5.92 -4.42
C PRO A 145 -18.91 -6.62 -5.51
N GLY A 146 -18.91 -6.06 -6.73
CA GLY A 146 -19.66 -6.64 -7.85
C GLY A 146 -19.15 -8.01 -8.31
N GLU A 147 -17.85 -8.27 -8.16
CA GLU A 147 -17.31 -9.63 -8.31
C GLU A 147 -16.02 -9.82 -7.49
N ILE A 148 -15.79 -11.07 -7.05
CA ILE A 148 -14.55 -11.50 -6.39
C ILE A 148 -13.88 -12.53 -7.30
N ILE A 149 -12.62 -12.27 -7.67
CA ILE A 149 -11.83 -13.09 -8.59
C ILE A 149 -10.61 -13.62 -7.83
N VAL A 150 -10.54 -14.94 -7.71
CA VAL A 150 -9.34 -15.61 -7.18
C VAL A 150 -8.54 -16.15 -8.34
N VAL A 151 -7.29 -15.69 -8.45
CA VAL A 151 -6.33 -16.18 -9.43
C VAL A 151 -5.34 -17.10 -8.76
N ASP A 152 -5.47 -18.39 -9.05
CA ASP A 152 -4.55 -19.43 -8.60
C ASP A 152 -3.33 -19.50 -9.53
N ASN A 153 -2.15 -19.19 -8.99
CA ASN A 153 -0.86 -19.24 -9.67
C ASN A 153 -0.01 -20.48 -9.28
N SER A 154 -0.64 -21.48 -8.65
CA SER A 154 -0.08 -22.80 -8.41
C SER A 154 -0.05 -23.64 -9.69
N ARG A 155 0.74 -24.73 -9.65
CA ARG A 155 0.83 -25.67 -10.77
C ARG A 155 -0.34 -26.65 -10.80
N ASP A 156 -0.98 -26.88 -9.67
CA ASP A 156 -1.89 -28.01 -9.41
C ASP A 156 -3.33 -27.59 -9.04
N CYS A 157 -3.68 -26.30 -9.20
CA CYS A 157 -5.01 -25.77 -8.87
C CYS A 157 -5.39 -25.89 -7.39
N ASN A 158 -4.41 -25.79 -6.47
CA ASN A 158 -4.64 -26.05 -5.06
C ASN A 158 -5.56 -25.04 -4.36
N ALA A 159 -5.80 -23.86 -4.92
CA ALA A 159 -6.73 -22.89 -4.36
C ALA A 159 -8.20 -23.19 -4.72
N ARG A 160 -8.46 -24.10 -5.66
CA ARG A 160 -9.82 -24.41 -6.11
C ARG A 160 -10.71 -24.92 -4.99
N SER A 161 -10.19 -25.81 -4.12
CA SER A 161 -10.96 -26.37 -3.01
C SER A 161 -11.37 -25.29 -2.01
N VAL A 162 -10.48 -24.32 -1.74
CA VAL A 162 -10.79 -23.19 -0.86
C VAL A 162 -11.88 -22.32 -1.49
N CYS A 163 -11.80 -22.03 -2.78
CA CYS A 163 -12.80 -21.20 -3.46
C CYS A 163 -14.21 -21.80 -3.42
N THR A 164 -14.33 -23.14 -3.42
CA THR A 164 -15.65 -23.80 -3.35
C THR A 164 -16.34 -23.69 -2.00
N GLU A 165 -15.63 -23.25 -0.95
CA GLU A 165 -16.19 -23.00 0.38
C GLU A 165 -16.93 -21.65 0.48
N PHE A 166 -16.78 -20.78 -0.53
CA PHE A 166 -17.35 -19.44 -0.53
C PHE A 166 -18.30 -19.25 -1.73
N PRO A 167 -19.43 -18.54 -1.54
CA PRO A 167 -20.33 -18.21 -2.63
C PRO A 167 -19.71 -17.18 -3.57
N ASP A 168 -20.14 -17.19 -4.84
CA ASP A 168 -19.89 -16.13 -5.83
C ASP A 168 -18.41 -15.79 -6.09
N ILE A 169 -17.51 -16.75 -5.86
CA ILE A 169 -16.09 -16.64 -6.21
C ILE A 169 -15.85 -17.06 -7.65
N ARG A 170 -15.29 -16.14 -8.44
CA ARG A 170 -14.81 -16.44 -9.78
C ARG A 170 -13.37 -16.94 -9.75
N TYR A 171 -13.21 -18.25 -9.87
CA TYR A 171 -11.90 -18.90 -9.92
C TYR A 171 -11.25 -18.79 -11.32
N VAL A 172 -9.97 -18.41 -11.37
CA VAL A 172 -9.13 -18.37 -12.56
C VAL A 172 -7.82 -19.09 -12.28
N HIS A 173 -7.38 -19.98 -13.19
CA HIS A 173 -6.09 -20.65 -13.07
C HIS A 173 -5.07 -20.05 -14.05
N GLU A 174 -3.92 -19.61 -13.54
CA GLU A 174 -2.76 -19.17 -14.31
C GLU A 174 -1.55 -20.02 -13.90
N PRO A 175 -1.28 -21.15 -14.59
CA PRO A 175 -0.23 -22.09 -14.19
C PRO A 175 1.20 -21.54 -14.33
N ARG A 176 1.39 -20.43 -15.06
CA ARG A 176 2.71 -19.82 -15.24
C ARG A 176 3.02 -18.92 -14.06
N ALA A 177 3.90 -19.41 -13.19
CA ALA A 177 4.45 -18.66 -12.05
C ALA A 177 4.80 -17.19 -12.38
N GLY A 178 4.34 -16.29 -11.52
CA GLY A 178 4.62 -14.86 -11.55
C GLY A 178 3.43 -14.03 -11.06
N LEU A 179 3.61 -13.20 -10.03
CA LEU A 179 2.54 -12.36 -9.48
C LEU A 179 1.95 -11.40 -10.51
N SER A 180 2.78 -10.76 -11.34
CA SER A 180 2.29 -9.94 -12.45
C SER A 180 1.44 -10.75 -13.43
N ARG A 181 1.75 -12.03 -13.69
CA ARG A 181 0.93 -12.88 -14.56
C ARG A 181 -0.41 -13.17 -13.94
N ALA A 182 -0.43 -13.51 -12.65
CA ALA A 182 -1.66 -13.72 -11.90
C ALA A 182 -2.53 -12.44 -11.91
N ARG A 183 -1.95 -11.27 -11.60
CA ARG A 183 -2.67 -9.99 -11.67
C ARG A 183 -3.19 -9.70 -13.08
N ASN A 184 -2.39 -9.96 -14.11
CA ASN A 184 -2.80 -9.79 -15.51
C ASN A 184 -3.94 -10.74 -15.92
N ALA A 185 -3.93 -11.99 -15.44
CA ALA A 185 -5.05 -12.92 -15.63
C ALA A 185 -6.31 -12.42 -14.92
N GLY A 186 -6.18 -11.88 -13.70
CA GLY A 186 -7.27 -11.23 -12.97
C GLY A 186 -7.85 -10.02 -13.69
N ILE A 187 -7.00 -9.13 -14.24
CA ILE A 187 -7.44 -7.97 -15.04
C ILE A 187 -8.21 -8.39 -16.30
N ARG A 188 -7.77 -9.46 -16.97
CA ARG A 188 -8.47 -9.97 -18.15
C ARG A 188 -9.78 -10.65 -17.80
N ALA A 189 -9.86 -11.26 -16.62
CA ALA A 189 -11.08 -11.89 -16.14
C ALA A 189 -12.10 -10.86 -15.65
N SER A 190 -11.65 -9.75 -15.07
CA SER A 190 -12.53 -8.73 -14.51
C SER A 190 -13.40 -8.06 -15.57
N ARG A 191 -14.61 -7.66 -15.17
CA ARG A 191 -15.64 -7.09 -16.04
C ARG A 191 -16.01 -5.64 -15.69
N LEU A 192 -15.69 -5.20 -14.47
CA LEU A 192 -16.19 -3.93 -13.92
C LEU A 192 -15.18 -2.78 -14.12
N ASN A 193 -15.59 -1.53 -13.91
CA ASN A 193 -14.74 -0.38 -14.22
C ASN A 193 -13.67 -0.11 -13.18
N ILE A 194 -13.82 -0.60 -11.96
CA ILE A 194 -12.79 -0.51 -10.92
C ILE A 194 -12.24 -1.90 -10.65
N ILE A 195 -10.91 -2.04 -10.71
CA ILE A 195 -10.21 -3.29 -10.40
C ILE A 195 -9.37 -3.05 -9.15
N SER A 196 -9.76 -3.68 -8.06
CA SER A 196 -9.05 -3.65 -6.79
C SER A 196 -8.21 -4.91 -6.60
N PHE A 197 -7.06 -4.78 -5.95
CA PHE A 197 -6.16 -5.87 -5.62
C PHE A 197 -5.92 -5.90 -4.12
N THR A 198 -5.95 -7.11 -3.58
CA THR A 198 -5.41 -7.42 -2.26
C THR A 198 -4.66 -8.76 -2.31
N ASP A 199 -3.77 -8.96 -1.34
CA ASP A 199 -2.95 -10.17 -1.27
C ASP A 199 -3.66 -11.26 -0.44
N ASP A 200 -3.31 -12.52 -0.65
CA ASP A 200 -3.90 -13.67 0.06
C ASP A 200 -3.46 -13.76 1.55
N ASP A 201 -2.51 -12.94 2.00
CA ASP A 201 -2.06 -12.81 3.38
C ASP A 201 -2.53 -11.48 4.01
N VAL A 202 -3.73 -11.04 3.64
CA VAL A 202 -4.38 -9.81 4.10
C VAL A 202 -5.81 -10.07 4.58
N GLU A 203 -6.19 -9.44 5.70
CA GLU A 203 -7.57 -9.28 6.15
C GLU A 203 -8.05 -7.85 5.81
N VAL A 204 -9.17 -7.68 5.11
CA VAL A 204 -9.70 -6.36 4.75
C VAL A 204 -10.66 -5.82 5.82
N HIS A 205 -10.62 -4.51 6.10
CA HIS A 205 -11.57 -3.88 7.02
C HIS A 205 -13.02 -3.99 6.47
N PRO A 206 -14.07 -4.15 7.28
CA PRO A 206 -15.44 -4.35 6.78
C PRO A 206 -16.01 -3.24 5.89
N GLY A 207 -15.39 -2.05 5.89
CA GLY A 207 -15.75 -0.93 5.00
C GLY A 207 -14.85 -0.77 3.77
N TRP A 208 -13.86 -1.63 3.56
CA TRP A 208 -12.79 -1.45 2.57
C TRP A 208 -13.31 -1.19 1.15
N THR A 209 -14.21 -2.02 0.63
CA THR A 209 -14.79 -1.84 -0.72
C THR A 209 -15.68 -0.62 -0.84
N ALA A 210 -16.50 -0.32 0.18
CA ALA A 210 -17.35 0.87 0.21
C ALA A 210 -16.50 2.16 0.24
N GLU A 211 -15.35 2.13 0.89
CA GLU A 211 -14.40 3.24 0.93
C GLU A 211 -13.63 3.42 -0.38
N ILE A 212 -13.29 2.33 -1.07
CA ILE A 212 -12.76 2.38 -2.45
C ILE A 212 -13.80 3.01 -3.39
N ALA A 213 -15.06 2.57 -3.32
CA ALA A 213 -16.13 3.10 -4.16
C ALA A 213 -16.33 4.60 -3.91
N ARG A 214 -16.37 5.03 -2.65
CA ARG A 214 -16.44 6.44 -2.26
C ARG A 214 -15.25 7.24 -2.79
N ALA A 215 -14.04 6.70 -2.75
CA ALA A 215 -12.85 7.37 -3.25
C ALA A 215 -12.94 7.67 -4.75
N PHE A 216 -13.38 6.71 -5.57
CA PHE A 216 -13.55 6.91 -7.02
C PHE A 216 -14.79 7.72 -7.40
N ALA A 217 -15.84 7.73 -6.57
CA ALA A 217 -17.03 8.54 -6.79
C ALA A 217 -16.77 10.03 -6.45
N GLY A 218 -16.00 10.30 -5.40
CA GLY A 218 -15.76 11.66 -4.91
C GLY A 218 -14.59 12.40 -5.57
N ARG A 219 -13.80 11.74 -6.41
CA ARG A 219 -12.56 12.28 -7.00
C ARG A 219 -12.31 11.76 -8.41
N ASP A 220 -11.81 12.65 -9.27
CA ASP A 220 -11.30 12.28 -10.58
C ASP A 220 -9.84 11.80 -10.47
N VAL A 221 -9.68 10.60 -9.91
CA VAL A 221 -8.39 9.90 -9.84
C VAL A 221 -8.48 8.58 -10.57
N GLU A 222 -7.33 8.12 -11.06
CA GLU A 222 -7.23 6.93 -11.91
C GLU A 222 -6.80 5.70 -11.13
N ALA A 223 -6.12 5.91 -10.01
CA ALA A 223 -5.72 4.88 -9.09
C ALA A 223 -5.89 5.34 -7.65
N MET A 224 -5.97 4.37 -6.75
CA MET A 224 -5.83 4.62 -5.33
C MET A 224 -5.06 3.50 -4.61
N THR A 225 -4.53 3.84 -3.45
CA THR A 225 -3.96 2.93 -2.47
C THR A 225 -4.52 3.24 -1.09
N GLY A 226 -4.50 2.27 -0.18
CA GLY A 226 -5.04 2.48 1.16
C GLY A 226 -4.05 2.24 2.29
N LEU A 227 -4.55 2.36 3.52
CA LEU A 227 -3.79 2.09 4.74
C LEU A 227 -3.55 0.59 4.90
N VAL A 228 -2.31 0.21 5.20
CA VAL A 228 -1.91 -1.18 5.49
C VAL A 228 -1.35 -1.21 6.90
N LEU A 229 -2.05 -1.90 7.81
CA LEU A 229 -1.65 -2.09 9.20
C LEU A 229 -1.14 -3.53 9.41
N PRO A 230 -0.33 -3.80 10.44
CA PRO A 230 -0.02 -5.18 10.82
C PRO A 230 -1.30 -5.89 11.31
N ALA A 231 -1.52 -7.13 10.86
CA ALA A 231 -2.57 -7.98 11.43
C ALA A 231 -2.16 -8.55 12.80
N ARG A 232 -0.87 -8.84 12.99
CA ARG A 232 -0.29 -9.40 14.23
C ARG A 232 1.18 -8.99 14.40
N LEU A 233 1.63 -8.91 15.65
CA LEU A 233 3.00 -8.59 16.04
C LEU A 233 3.52 -9.56 17.12
N ASP A 234 3.39 -10.86 16.84
CA ASP A 234 3.70 -11.94 17.78
C ASP A 234 5.20 -12.25 17.88
N THR A 235 5.98 -11.85 16.88
CA THR A 235 7.38 -12.24 16.71
C THR A 235 8.30 -11.06 16.49
N GLY A 236 9.57 -11.22 16.87
CA GLY A 236 10.58 -10.17 16.66
C GLY A 236 10.80 -9.80 15.20
N ALA A 237 10.58 -10.71 14.24
CA ALA A 237 10.67 -10.39 12.81
C ALA A 237 9.54 -9.45 12.36
N GLN A 238 8.31 -9.67 12.85
CA GLN A 238 7.17 -8.81 12.55
C GLN A 238 7.35 -7.42 13.18
N CYS A 239 7.71 -7.37 14.46
CA CYS A 239 8.01 -6.12 15.17
C CYS A 239 9.14 -5.35 14.50
N TYR A 240 10.17 -6.05 14.02
CA TYR A 240 11.27 -5.42 13.29
C TYR A 240 10.82 -4.80 11.97
N PHE A 241 9.99 -5.51 11.20
CA PHE A 241 9.43 -4.98 9.95
C PHE A 241 8.59 -3.73 10.22
N GLU A 242 7.71 -3.78 11.20
CA GLU A 242 6.82 -2.67 11.53
C GLU A 242 7.60 -1.45 12.07
N PHE A 243 8.36 -1.62 13.16
CA PHE A 243 8.94 -0.50 13.89
C PHE A 243 10.31 -0.05 13.36
N ALA A 244 11.17 -0.98 12.96
CA ALA A 244 12.54 -0.64 12.56
C ALA A 244 12.67 -0.32 11.07
N MET A 245 11.77 -0.85 10.24
CA MET A 245 11.76 -0.60 8.79
C MET A 245 10.60 0.31 8.34
N GLY A 246 9.68 0.65 9.25
CA GLY A 246 8.56 1.56 8.98
C GLY A 246 7.36 0.89 8.32
N GLY A 247 7.27 -0.45 8.41
CA GLY A 247 6.15 -1.23 7.88
C GLY A 247 5.89 -0.94 6.40
N PHE A 248 4.64 -0.61 6.08
CA PHE A 248 4.20 -0.18 4.75
C PHE A 248 4.07 1.34 4.60
N GLY A 249 4.74 2.13 5.45
CA GLY A 249 4.71 3.60 5.36
C GLY A 249 3.35 4.19 5.74
N THR A 250 2.80 3.77 6.88
CA THR A 250 1.45 4.11 7.35
C THR A 250 1.22 5.62 7.45
N SER A 251 0.12 6.09 6.87
CA SER A 251 -0.43 7.41 7.18
C SER A 251 -1.93 7.34 7.38
N PHE A 252 -2.44 8.19 8.25
CA PHE A 252 -3.86 8.26 8.58
C PHE A 252 -4.57 9.43 7.90
N ILE A 253 -3.88 10.16 7.02
CA ILE A 253 -4.43 11.29 6.27
C ILE A 253 -4.36 11.05 4.75
N PRO A 254 -5.40 11.42 3.99
CA PRO A 254 -5.40 11.24 2.55
C PRO A 254 -4.39 12.16 1.87
N ARG A 255 -3.82 11.67 0.76
CA ARG A 255 -2.90 12.47 -0.05
C ARG A 255 -2.94 12.06 -1.52
N THR A 256 -2.74 13.00 -2.43
CA THR A 256 -2.65 12.73 -3.87
C THR A 256 -1.20 12.76 -4.33
N PHE A 257 -0.81 11.70 -5.04
CA PHE A 257 0.44 11.60 -5.78
C PHE A 257 0.16 11.88 -7.25
N GLY A 258 0.84 12.89 -7.80
CA GLY A 258 0.65 13.34 -9.17
C GLY A 258 1.95 13.81 -9.80
N ARG A 259 1.84 14.62 -10.87
CA ARG A 259 2.98 15.11 -11.65
C ARG A 259 4.05 15.82 -10.82
N GLN A 260 3.65 16.66 -9.86
CA GLN A 260 4.60 17.40 -9.02
C GLN A 260 5.52 16.46 -8.23
N PHE A 261 4.93 15.50 -7.51
CA PHE A 261 5.68 14.47 -6.78
C PHE A 261 6.64 13.71 -7.70
N PHE A 262 6.16 13.33 -8.88
CA PHE A 262 6.96 12.63 -9.86
C PHE A 262 8.17 13.45 -10.31
N GLU A 263 7.97 14.69 -10.75
CA GLU A 263 9.07 15.55 -11.24
C GLU A 263 10.09 15.90 -10.15
N GLU A 264 9.64 16.15 -8.91
CA GLU A 264 10.54 16.39 -7.78
C GLU A 264 11.44 15.17 -7.51
N THR A 265 10.88 13.95 -7.62
CA THR A 265 11.58 12.71 -7.26
C THR A 265 12.31 12.04 -8.42
N ARG A 266 11.91 12.32 -9.67
CA ARG A 266 12.42 11.71 -10.89
C ARG A 266 13.95 11.78 -11.05
N PRO A 267 14.64 12.90 -10.74
CA PRO A 267 16.11 12.95 -10.78
C PRO A 267 16.80 11.96 -9.83
N HIS A 268 16.07 11.43 -8.84
CA HIS A 268 16.57 10.50 -7.82
C HIS A 268 15.97 9.09 -7.95
N GLY A 269 15.32 8.80 -9.07
CA GLY A 269 14.68 7.52 -9.35
C GLY A 269 13.27 7.47 -8.80
N ALA A 270 12.38 8.30 -9.36
CA ALA A 270 10.99 8.57 -8.99
C ALA A 270 10.45 7.68 -7.85
N HIS A 271 10.23 8.26 -6.66
CA HIS A 271 10.00 7.55 -5.40
C HIS A 271 8.60 6.91 -5.28
N VAL A 272 8.10 6.30 -6.35
CA VAL A 272 6.75 5.73 -6.51
C VAL A 272 6.41 4.63 -5.52
N TRP A 273 7.41 4.00 -4.89
CA TRP A 273 7.20 3.05 -3.77
C TRP A 273 6.66 3.73 -2.50
N LYS A 274 6.58 5.06 -2.45
CA LYS A 274 5.94 5.82 -1.36
C LYS A 274 4.43 5.98 -1.53
N ILE A 275 3.89 5.62 -2.70
CA ILE A 275 2.47 5.79 -3.03
C ILE A 275 1.62 4.85 -2.17
N GLY A 276 2.03 3.58 -2.08
CA GLY A 276 1.39 2.57 -1.26
C GLY A 276 1.99 1.20 -1.50
N ALA A 277 1.19 0.15 -1.26
CA ALA A 277 1.59 -1.24 -1.42
C ALA A 277 0.57 -2.01 -2.27
N GLY A 278 1.05 -2.97 -3.07
CA GLY A 278 0.19 -3.81 -3.92
C GLY A 278 -0.86 -4.64 -3.19
N ALA A 279 -0.72 -4.79 -1.86
CA ALA A 279 -1.68 -5.43 -0.97
C ALA A 279 -2.98 -4.62 -0.77
N ASN A 280 -2.98 -3.32 -1.13
CA ASN A 280 -4.14 -2.44 -0.97
C ASN A 280 -4.11 -1.35 -2.05
N MET A 281 -4.53 -1.72 -3.26
CA MET A 281 -4.56 -0.83 -4.40
C MET A 281 -5.81 -1.05 -5.27
N ALA A 282 -6.25 -0.02 -5.97
CA ALA A 282 -7.31 -0.12 -6.95
C ALA A 282 -7.06 0.84 -8.11
N PHE A 283 -7.54 0.47 -9.29
CA PHE A 283 -7.35 1.23 -10.53
C PHE A 283 -8.65 1.28 -11.32
N ARG A 284 -8.88 2.37 -12.05
CA ARG A 284 -9.84 2.35 -13.14
C ARG A 284 -9.36 1.40 -14.23
N ARG A 285 -10.28 0.65 -14.84
CA ARG A 285 -10.02 -0.25 -15.98
C ARG A 285 -9.29 0.48 -17.11
N SER A 286 -9.68 1.73 -17.38
CA SER A 286 -9.08 2.58 -18.41
C SER A 286 -7.56 2.77 -18.24
N VAL A 287 -7.03 2.65 -17.01
CA VAL A 287 -5.58 2.67 -16.76
C VAL A 287 -4.88 1.51 -17.48
N PHE A 288 -5.43 0.31 -17.40
CA PHE A 288 -4.85 -0.88 -18.04
C PHE A 288 -5.01 -0.86 -19.55
N GLU A 289 -6.06 -0.22 -20.06
CA GLU A 289 -6.28 -0.02 -21.49
C GLU A 289 -5.27 0.97 -22.08
N ARG A 290 -4.97 2.05 -21.35
CA ARG A 290 -4.03 3.10 -21.77
C ARG A 290 -2.57 2.68 -21.56
N LEU A 291 -2.22 2.29 -20.35
CA LEU A 291 -0.83 2.05 -19.96
C LEU A 291 -0.36 0.65 -20.32
N GLY A 292 -1.27 -0.31 -20.51
CA GLY A 292 -0.97 -1.73 -20.55
C GLY A 292 -0.95 -2.36 -19.16
N LEU A 293 -0.83 -3.69 -19.12
CA LEU A 293 -0.92 -4.50 -17.91
C LEU A 293 0.36 -4.41 -17.03
N PHE A 294 0.43 -5.17 -15.94
CA PHE A 294 1.65 -5.27 -15.14
C PHE A 294 2.77 -5.92 -15.96
N ASP A 295 4.00 -5.43 -15.79
CA ASP A 295 5.17 -6.01 -16.44
C ASP A 295 5.50 -7.39 -15.84
N GLU A 296 5.37 -8.44 -16.66
CA GLU A 296 5.59 -9.83 -16.24
C GLU A 296 7.05 -10.17 -15.89
N ARG A 297 7.99 -9.26 -16.16
CA ARG A 297 9.38 -9.37 -15.70
C ARG A 297 9.50 -9.10 -14.20
N LEU A 298 8.57 -8.35 -13.63
CA LEU A 298 8.57 -7.89 -12.25
C LEU A 298 7.68 -8.76 -11.35
N GLY A 299 7.78 -8.54 -10.04
CA GLY A 299 6.98 -9.24 -9.03
C GLY A 299 7.45 -10.62 -8.60
N ALA A 300 6.76 -11.15 -7.59
CA ALA A 300 7.08 -12.41 -6.95
C ALA A 300 7.02 -13.56 -7.97
N GLY A 301 8.00 -14.46 -7.93
CA GLY A 301 8.15 -15.51 -8.95
C GLY A 301 8.89 -15.07 -10.23
N ALA A 302 9.24 -13.79 -10.37
CA ALA A 302 10.06 -13.24 -11.46
C ALA A 302 11.28 -12.46 -10.91
N ALA A 303 11.37 -11.14 -11.14
CA ALA A 303 12.46 -10.33 -10.60
C ALA A 303 12.41 -10.19 -9.08
N GLY A 304 11.22 -10.25 -8.46
CA GLY A 304 11.07 -10.29 -6.99
C GLY A 304 9.89 -9.48 -6.47
N CYS A 305 9.82 -8.19 -6.82
CA CYS A 305 8.84 -7.21 -6.34
C CYS A 305 8.74 -6.04 -7.35
N SER A 306 8.02 -4.97 -6.97
CA SER A 306 7.98 -3.64 -7.62
C SER A 306 7.25 -3.57 -8.96
N GLU A 307 6.42 -4.56 -9.28
CA GLU A 307 5.46 -4.51 -10.39
C GLU A 307 4.37 -3.45 -10.18
N ASP A 308 3.96 -3.24 -8.93
CA ASP A 308 3.04 -2.18 -8.51
C ASP A 308 3.66 -0.79 -8.68
N SER A 309 4.88 -0.63 -8.17
CA SER A 309 5.70 0.57 -8.29
C SER A 309 5.99 0.94 -9.74
N GLU A 310 6.24 -0.04 -10.60
CA GLU A 310 6.41 0.20 -12.05
C GLU A 310 5.12 0.69 -12.70
N LEU A 311 3.96 0.14 -12.35
CA LEU A 311 2.69 0.61 -12.89
C LEU A 311 2.36 2.04 -12.42
N TRP A 312 2.58 2.36 -11.13
CA TRP A 312 2.43 3.74 -10.64
C TRP A 312 3.42 4.70 -11.30
N TYR A 313 4.64 4.25 -11.60
CA TYR A 313 5.58 5.04 -12.39
C TYR A 313 5.00 5.40 -13.75
N ARG A 314 4.51 4.42 -14.51
CA ARG A 314 3.86 4.67 -15.80
C ARG A 314 2.67 5.61 -15.67
N LEU A 315 1.86 5.43 -14.63
CA LEU A 315 0.72 6.29 -14.35
C LEU A 315 1.16 7.75 -14.18
N LEU A 316 2.10 8.03 -13.26
CA LEU A 316 2.55 9.39 -13.00
C LEU A 316 3.34 9.99 -14.17
N ALA A 317 4.17 9.19 -14.85
CA ALA A 317 4.96 9.63 -16.00
C ALA A 317 4.08 10.03 -17.20
N THR A 318 2.84 9.54 -17.26
CA THR A 318 1.83 9.90 -18.28
C THR A 318 0.83 10.94 -17.79
N GLY A 319 1.05 11.52 -16.60
CA GLY A 319 0.23 12.59 -16.04
C GLY A 319 -0.98 12.12 -15.24
N GLY A 320 -1.14 10.82 -15.01
CA GLY A 320 -2.18 10.29 -14.13
C GLY A 320 -1.91 10.55 -12.65
N GLU A 321 -2.94 10.39 -11.82
CA GLU A 321 -2.87 10.63 -10.38
C GLU A 321 -3.32 9.40 -9.58
N CYS A 322 -2.67 9.21 -8.43
CA CYS A 322 -3.00 8.16 -7.47
C CYS A 322 -3.35 8.77 -6.11
N LEU A 323 -4.54 8.47 -5.60
CA LEU A 323 -4.98 8.85 -4.27
C LEU A 323 -4.53 7.82 -3.23
N TYR A 324 -3.88 8.25 -2.16
CA TYR A 324 -3.81 7.47 -0.94
C TYR A 324 -5.01 7.81 -0.06
N GLU A 325 -5.92 6.86 0.15
CA GLU A 325 -7.11 7.01 1.00
C GLU A 325 -7.00 6.07 2.20
N PRO A 326 -6.64 6.59 3.39
CA PRO A 326 -6.41 5.75 4.57
C PRO A 326 -7.68 5.10 5.12
N ARG A 327 -8.89 5.50 4.70
CA ARG A 327 -10.14 4.81 5.10
C ARG A 327 -10.28 3.42 4.46
N ALA A 328 -9.65 3.18 3.32
CA ALA A 328 -9.54 1.84 2.77
C ALA A 328 -8.45 1.09 3.55
N VAL A 329 -8.82 0.46 4.66
CA VAL A 329 -7.87 -0.22 5.55
C VAL A 329 -7.78 -1.70 5.25
N VAL A 330 -6.55 -2.22 5.29
CA VAL A 330 -6.29 -3.66 5.34
C VAL A 330 -5.27 -4.00 6.41
N PHE A 331 -5.29 -5.24 6.89
CA PHE A 331 -4.40 -5.81 7.89
C PHE A 331 -3.54 -6.89 7.26
N HIS A 332 -2.23 -6.68 7.21
CA HIS A 332 -1.30 -7.58 6.52
C HIS A 332 -0.60 -8.53 7.51
N HIS A 333 -0.55 -9.83 7.18
CA HIS A 333 0.21 -10.82 7.93
C HIS A 333 1.70 -10.79 7.55
N HIS A 334 2.48 -10.02 8.31
CA HIS A 334 3.93 -9.96 8.14
C HIS A 334 4.59 -11.32 8.31
N ARG A 335 5.76 -11.49 7.69
CA ARG A 335 6.59 -12.70 7.83
C ARG A 335 6.96 -12.88 9.30
N SER A 336 6.59 -14.03 9.87
CA SER A 336 6.76 -14.36 11.29
C SER A 336 8.18 -14.75 11.68
N ASP A 337 9.04 -15.06 10.71
CA ASP A 337 10.40 -15.52 10.96
C ASP A 337 11.47 -14.69 10.24
N TRP A 338 12.66 -14.64 10.84
CA TRP A 338 13.80 -13.90 10.31
C TRP A 338 14.26 -14.39 8.93
N PRO A 339 14.34 -15.71 8.64
CA PRO A 339 14.66 -16.18 7.29
C PRO A 339 13.69 -15.67 6.22
N GLY A 340 12.40 -15.68 6.50
CA GLY A 340 11.31 -15.23 5.65
C GLY A 340 11.39 -13.73 5.40
N LEU A 341 11.60 -12.94 6.46
CA LEU A 341 11.83 -11.52 6.34
C LEU A 341 13.08 -11.20 5.50
N LYS A 342 14.21 -11.91 5.72
CA LYS A 342 15.43 -11.75 4.90
C LYS A 342 15.19 -12.11 3.44
N ARG A 343 14.44 -13.18 3.15
CA ARG A 343 14.06 -13.55 1.77
C ARG A 343 13.22 -12.44 1.13
N GLN A 344 12.26 -11.87 1.88
CA GLN A 344 11.43 -10.76 1.43
C GLN A 344 12.29 -9.53 1.12
N MET A 345 13.17 -9.10 2.01
CA MET A 345 14.03 -7.92 1.80
C MET A 345 15.00 -8.09 0.62
N LYS A 346 15.55 -9.29 0.44
CA LYS A 346 16.35 -9.62 -0.76
C LYS A 346 15.50 -9.50 -2.03
N ALA A 347 14.27 -10.01 -2.03
CA ALA A 347 13.36 -9.94 -3.17
C ALA A 347 12.92 -8.50 -3.47
N TYR A 348 12.65 -7.69 -2.45
CA TYR A 348 12.31 -6.28 -2.56
C TYR A 348 13.43 -5.51 -3.24
N MET A 349 14.68 -5.64 -2.77
CA MET A 349 15.79 -4.90 -3.37
C MET A 349 16.13 -5.40 -4.78
N LYS A 350 16.05 -6.71 -5.05
CA LYS A 350 16.23 -7.26 -6.39
C LYS A 350 15.15 -6.74 -7.37
N GLY A 351 13.89 -6.73 -6.93
CA GLY A 351 12.75 -6.20 -7.69
C GLY A 351 12.87 -4.70 -7.93
N HIS A 352 13.25 -3.94 -6.91
CA HIS A 352 13.46 -2.49 -6.99
C HIS A 352 14.51 -2.13 -8.05
N VAL A 353 15.68 -2.77 -8.04
CA VAL A 353 16.70 -2.54 -9.08
C VAL A 353 16.19 -2.93 -10.46
N ALA A 354 15.48 -4.06 -10.59
CA ALA A 354 14.89 -4.46 -11.86
C ALA A 354 13.88 -3.41 -12.37
N ALA A 355 12.99 -2.92 -11.50
CA ALA A 355 12.00 -1.90 -11.86
C ALA A 355 12.66 -0.59 -12.30
N LEU A 356 13.71 -0.12 -11.62
CA LEU A 356 14.47 1.06 -12.04
C LEU A 356 15.07 0.90 -13.45
N ILE A 357 15.54 -0.30 -13.80
CA ILE A 357 16.04 -0.59 -15.15
C ILE A 357 14.90 -0.58 -16.16
N VAL A 358 13.76 -1.21 -15.85
CA VAL A 358 12.57 -1.20 -16.71
C VAL A 358 12.09 0.23 -16.98
N GLN A 359 11.98 1.05 -15.93
CA GLN A 359 11.57 2.44 -16.01
C GLN A 359 12.55 3.27 -16.86
N TYR A 360 13.86 3.06 -16.67
CA TYR A 360 14.88 3.68 -17.53
C TYR A 360 14.78 3.24 -19.00
N ASP A 361 14.59 1.95 -19.26
CA ASP A 361 14.48 1.42 -20.62
C ASP A 361 13.23 1.92 -21.35
N ASN A 362 12.15 2.20 -20.61
CA ASN A 362 10.88 2.69 -21.16
C ASN A 362 10.84 4.22 -21.32
N PHE A 363 11.41 4.99 -20.38
CA PHE A 363 11.26 6.46 -20.31
C PHE A 363 12.57 7.25 -20.43
N GLY A 364 13.74 6.60 -20.35
CA GLY A 364 15.04 7.27 -20.43
C GLY A 364 15.46 8.06 -19.18
N ASP A 365 14.72 7.95 -18.07
CA ASP A 365 14.95 8.74 -16.86
C ASP A 365 16.24 8.33 -16.13
N ARG A 366 17.30 9.12 -16.35
CA ARG A 366 18.66 8.85 -15.84
C ARG A 366 18.74 8.80 -14.30
N GLY A 367 17.78 9.40 -13.60
CA GLY A 367 17.69 9.32 -12.14
C GLY A 367 17.61 7.89 -11.62
N ASN A 368 16.98 6.99 -12.37
CA ASN A 368 16.91 5.56 -12.04
C ASN A 368 18.32 4.91 -12.04
N ILE A 369 19.17 5.28 -12.99
CA ILE A 369 20.55 4.78 -13.08
C ILE A 369 21.42 5.36 -11.95
N VAL A 370 21.28 6.65 -11.66
CA VAL A 370 21.97 7.32 -10.54
C VAL A 370 21.58 6.67 -9.21
N ARG A 371 20.31 6.33 -9.04
CA ARG A 371 19.80 5.63 -7.87
C ARG A 371 20.52 4.28 -7.67
N VAL A 372 20.61 3.48 -8.73
CA VAL A 372 21.22 2.14 -8.68
C VAL A 372 22.71 2.18 -8.38
N TRP A 373 23.48 3.02 -9.08
CA TRP A 373 24.95 2.99 -9.03
C TRP A 373 25.57 3.90 -7.97
N THR A 374 24.87 4.94 -7.55
CA THR A 374 25.43 5.94 -6.63
C THR A 374 24.67 5.95 -5.31
N GLN A 375 23.36 6.17 -5.35
CA GLN A 375 22.62 6.43 -4.13
C GLN A 375 22.40 5.18 -3.25
N LEU A 376 22.13 4.02 -3.87
CA LEU A 376 21.97 2.76 -3.11
C LEU A 376 23.28 2.34 -2.41
N PRO A 377 24.46 2.32 -3.07
CA PRO A 377 25.73 2.08 -2.38
C PRO A 377 26.00 3.04 -1.23
N ILE A 378 25.78 4.35 -1.44
CA ILE A 378 25.94 5.36 -0.38
C ILE A 378 24.97 5.08 0.77
N HIS A 379 23.72 4.73 0.48
CA HIS A 379 22.73 4.36 1.49
C HIS A 379 23.21 3.13 2.28
N PHE A 380 23.67 2.07 1.63
CA PHE A 380 24.16 0.87 2.31
C PHE A 380 25.37 1.16 3.20
N ALA A 381 26.34 1.96 2.73
CA ALA A 381 27.50 2.35 3.51
C ALA A 381 27.11 3.17 4.75
N ARG A 382 26.23 4.16 4.59
CA ARG A 382 25.70 4.97 5.70
C ARG A 382 24.92 4.13 6.71
N THR A 383 24.07 3.25 6.23
CA THR A 383 23.28 2.34 7.07
C THR A 383 24.18 1.36 7.81
N PHE A 384 25.20 0.80 7.15
CA PHE A 384 26.19 -0.08 7.79
C PHE A 384 26.91 0.64 8.94
N LEU A 385 27.46 1.83 8.68
CA LEU A 385 28.15 2.62 9.70
C LEU A 385 27.23 2.99 10.87
N LYS A 386 26.00 3.42 10.58
CA LYS A 386 24.98 3.67 11.63
C LYS A 386 24.67 2.42 12.46
N THR A 387 24.62 1.26 11.81
CA THR A 387 24.33 -0.02 12.46
C THR A 387 25.49 -0.47 13.37
N LEU A 388 26.74 -0.19 13.02
CA LEU A 388 27.88 -0.48 13.89
C LEU A 388 27.85 0.33 15.20
N ILE A 389 27.30 1.56 15.16
CA ILE A 389 27.27 2.46 16.32
C ILE A 389 26.00 2.27 17.16
N LYS A 390 24.83 2.12 16.52
CA LYS A 390 23.50 2.16 17.18
C LYS A 390 22.55 1.06 16.69
N GLY A 391 23.07 0.01 16.05
CA GLY A 391 22.24 -0.99 15.38
C GLY A 391 21.45 -1.87 16.33
N SER A 392 20.18 -2.09 16.00
CA SER A 392 19.38 -3.12 16.65
C SER A 392 19.81 -4.53 16.21
N PRO A 393 19.63 -5.56 17.08
CA PRO A 393 19.85 -6.94 16.71
C PRO A 393 19.12 -7.31 15.40
N GLY A 394 19.81 -8.01 14.51
CA GLY A 394 19.24 -8.42 13.21
C GLY A 394 19.41 -7.42 12.06
N ARG A 395 19.69 -6.13 12.30
CA ARG A 395 19.85 -5.11 11.23
C ARG A 395 20.93 -5.45 10.22
N LEU A 396 22.09 -5.93 10.67
CA LEU A 396 23.17 -6.35 9.78
C LEU A 396 22.75 -7.51 8.86
N GLY A 397 21.97 -8.46 9.39
CA GLY A 397 21.47 -9.58 8.61
C GLY A 397 20.45 -9.15 7.56
N ILE A 398 19.61 -8.17 7.87
CA ILE A 398 18.67 -7.55 6.92
C ILE A 398 19.42 -6.75 5.87
N LEU A 399 20.37 -5.89 6.28
CA LEU A 399 21.19 -5.10 5.36
C LEU A 399 21.98 -5.99 4.39
N ALA A 400 22.54 -7.10 4.88
CA ALA A 400 23.20 -8.07 4.02
C ALA A 400 22.22 -8.71 3.01
N ALA A 401 20.96 -8.92 3.38
CA ALA A 401 19.93 -9.42 2.46
C ALA A 401 19.56 -8.36 1.41
N GLU A 402 19.43 -7.09 1.80
CA GLU A 402 19.21 -5.94 0.90
C GLU A 402 20.37 -5.83 -0.11
N ILE A 403 21.63 -5.82 0.33
CA ILE A 403 22.82 -5.77 -0.53
C ILE A 403 22.86 -6.95 -1.50
N LYS A 404 22.58 -8.18 -1.02
CA LYS A 404 22.48 -9.36 -1.89
C LYS A 404 21.37 -9.21 -2.93
N GLY A 405 20.26 -8.58 -2.57
CA GLY A 405 19.17 -8.26 -3.49
C GLY A 405 19.59 -7.25 -4.54
N TRP A 406 20.28 -6.18 -4.14
CA TRP A 406 20.83 -5.16 -5.05
C TRP A 406 21.79 -5.77 -6.06
N LEU A 407 22.79 -6.54 -5.59
CA LEU A 407 23.75 -7.25 -6.46
C LEU A 407 23.03 -8.22 -7.41
N ALA A 408 22.05 -8.96 -6.91
CA ALA A 408 21.23 -9.83 -7.74
C ALA A 408 20.37 -9.05 -8.75
N GLY A 409 20.02 -7.80 -8.48
CA GLY A 409 19.32 -6.93 -9.43
C GLY A 409 20.22 -6.45 -10.56
N LEU A 410 21.51 -6.19 -10.29
CA LEU A 410 22.46 -5.70 -11.30
C LEU A 410 22.60 -6.65 -12.51
N GLN A 411 22.37 -7.96 -12.32
CA GLN A 411 22.39 -8.93 -13.42
C GLN A 411 21.44 -8.58 -14.57
N PHE A 412 20.36 -7.83 -14.29
CA PHE A 412 19.35 -7.47 -15.29
C PHE A 412 19.84 -6.43 -16.31
N PHE A 413 20.92 -5.69 -16.03
CA PHE A 413 21.58 -4.84 -17.04
C PHE A 413 22.17 -5.65 -18.19
N LEU A 414 22.66 -6.85 -17.89
CA LEU A 414 23.44 -7.71 -18.80
C LEU A 414 22.60 -8.86 -19.36
N ARG A 415 21.39 -9.08 -18.85
CA ARG A 415 20.54 -10.20 -19.26
C ARG A 415 19.99 -9.99 -20.67
N PHE A 416 20.57 -10.71 -21.62
CA PHE A 416 20.18 -10.66 -23.04
C PHE A 416 18.68 -10.94 -23.21
N GLY A 417 18.02 -10.16 -24.07
CA GLY A 417 16.59 -10.29 -24.37
C GLY A 417 15.63 -9.76 -23.29
N TRP A 418 16.05 -9.66 -22.02
CA TRP A 418 15.19 -9.16 -20.93
C TRP A 418 14.84 -7.68 -21.09
N ARG A 419 15.82 -6.86 -21.52
CA ARG A 419 15.62 -5.42 -21.78
C ARG A 419 14.84 -5.12 -23.07
N LYS A 420 14.74 -6.09 -23.98
CA LYS A 420 13.99 -5.95 -25.25
C LYS A 420 12.49 -6.21 -25.10
N GLN A 421 12.07 -6.76 -23.96
CA GLN A 421 10.66 -7.02 -23.66
C GLN A 421 10.04 -5.75 -23.07
N GLN A 422 9.55 -4.85 -23.93
CA GLN A 422 8.80 -3.68 -23.48
C GLN A 422 7.31 -4.03 -23.36
N VAL A 423 6.65 -3.49 -22.33
CA VAL A 423 5.18 -3.48 -22.29
C VAL A 423 4.74 -2.41 -23.30
N PRO A 424 4.07 -2.78 -24.41
CA PRO A 424 3.61 -1.78 -25.35
C PRO A 424 2.54 -0.93 -24.67
N MET A 425 2.86 0.34 -24.42
CA MET A 425 1.84 1.33 -24.10
C MET A 425 0.95 1.45 -25.33
N ARG A 426 -0.36 1.31 -25.16
CA ARG A 426 -1.28 1.55 -26.26
C ARG A 426 -1.27 3.05 -26.50
N ALA A 427 -0.99 3.47 -27.74
CA ALA A 427 -1.07 4.88 -28.11
C ALA A 427 -2.43 5.38 -27.65
N ALA A 428 -2.44 6.33 -26.72
CA ALA A 428 -3.67 7.02 -26.36
C ALA A 428 -4.22 7.61 -27.66
N THR A 429 -5.35 7.09 -28.13
CA THR A 429 -6.09 7.72 -29.22
C THR A 429 -6.26 9.18 -28.81
N ALA A 430 -5.81 10.09 -29.68
CA ALA A 430 -5.58 11.49 -29.39
C ALA A 430 -6.77 12.16 -28.66
N ILE A 431 -6.58 12.55 -27.39
CA ILE A 431 -7.43 13.53 -26.69
C ILE A 431 -6.53 14.70 -26.23
N ALA A 432 -5.80 15.28 -27.18
CA ALA A 432 -4.97 16.47 -26.96
C ALA A 432 -5.08 17.47 -28.13
N LYS A 433 -6.22 17.51 -28.83
CA LYS A 433 -6.44 18.43 -29.96
C LYS A 433 -7.68 19.33 -29.89
N GLU A 434 -8.42 19.37 -28.78
CA GLU A 434 -9.64 20.21 -28.71
C GLU A 434 -9.68 21.32 -27.66
N THR A 435 -8.59 21.57 -26.91
CA THR A 435 -8.49 22.75 -26.02
C THR A 435 -7.62 23.88 -26.55
N ALA A 436 -7.36 23.90 -27.85
CA ALA A 436 -6.76 25.05 -28.53
C ALA A 436 -7.56 25.39 -29.80
N ARG A 437 -8.77 25.92 -29.60
CA ARG A 437 -9.43 26.84 -30.53
C ARG A 437 -10.21 27.88 -29.77
#